data_AF-A0A125PI29-F1
#
_entry.id   AF-A0A125PI29-F1
#
_cell.length_a   1.000
_cell.length_b   1.000
_cell.length_c   1.000
_cell.angle_alpha   90.00
_cell.angle_beta   90.00
_cell.angle_gamma   90.00
#
_symmetry.space_group_name_H-M   'P 1'
#
loop_
_entity.id
_entity.type
_entity.pdbx_description
1 polymer ?
#
loop_
_entity_poly.entity_id
_entity_poly.type
_entity_poly.pdbx_seq_one_letter_code
_entity_poly.pdbx_strand_id
1 'polypeptide(L)' 'GEINWDCPCLGGMADGPCGEEFKAAFSCFVYSEAEPKGIDCVERFRNMQTCFRKHPDIYGD' A
#
# COMPACT_ATOMS: atom_id res chain seq x y z
N GLY A 1 -7.54 10.27 -11.68
CA GLY A 1 -6.25 9.64 -12.03
C GLY A 1 -6.44 8.14 -11.96
N GLU A 2 -5.76 7.36 -12.79
CA GLU A 2 -5.78 5.90 -12.70
C GLU A 2 -4.42 5.41 -12.23
N ILE A 3 -4.39 4.38 -11.38
CA ILE A 3 -3.16 3.80 -10.84
C ILE A 3 -2.78 2.62 -11.73
N ASN A 4 -1.58 2.67 -12.31
CA ASN A 4 -1.02 1.53 -13.04
C ASN A 4 -0.34 0.57 -12.06
N TRP A 5 -1.04 -0.51 -11.69
CA TRP A 5 -0.53 -1.53 -10.77
C TRP A 5 0.61 -2.37 -11.34
N ASP A 6 0.74 -2.41 -12.67
CA ASP A 6 1.82 -3.12 -13.38
C ASP A 6 3.09 -2.27 -13.53
N CYS A 7 3.09 -1.05 -12.97
CA CYS A 7 4.27 -0.19 -13.01
C CYS A 7 5.44 -0.85 -12.28
N PRO A 8 6.62 -1.00 -12.91
CA PRO A 8 7.82 -1.51 -12.24
C PRO A 8 8.20 -0.68 -10.99
N CYS A 9 7.77 0.58 -10.94
CA CYS A 9 7.94 1.48 -9.80
C CYS A 9 7.25 1.00 -8.52
N LEU A 10 6.22 0.16 -8.61
CA LEU A 10 5.50 -0.40 -7.46
C LEU A 10 6.15 -1.70 -6.95
N GLY A 11 7.23 -2.17 -7.59
CA GLY A 11 8.05 -3.28 -7.12
C GLY A 11 7.28 -4.59 -6.93
N GLY A 12 6.18 -4.80 -7.66
CA GLY A 12 5.34 -6.00 -7.51
C GLY A 12 4.58 -6.09 -6.18
N MET A 13 4.58 -5.04 -5.36
CA MET A 13 3.86 -5.04 -4.07
C MET A 13 2.35 -5.26 -4.23
N ALA A 14 1.81 -4.91 -5.39
CA ALA A 14 0.43 -5.09 -5.78
C ALA A 14 -0.01 -6.56 -6.00
N ASP A 15 0.95 -7.47 -6.20
CA ASP A 15 0.71 -8.85 -6.62
C ASP A 15 1.14 -9.89 -5.57
N GLY A 16 1.63 -9.43 -4.41
CA GLY A 16 1.99 -10.30 -3.29
C GLY A 16 0.82 -10.63 -2.35
N PRO A 17 1.06 -11.43 -1.29
CA PRO A 17 0.03 -11.79 -0.31
C PRO A 17 -0.58 -10.60 0.43
N CYS A 18 0.10 -9.46 0.50
CA CYS A 18 -0.43 -8.20 1.05
C CYS A 18 -0.82 -7.18 -0.03
N GLY A 19 -1.04 -7.64 -1.26
CA GLY A 19 -1.32 -6.78 -2.41
C GLY A 19 -2.63 -6.01 -2.29
N GLU A 20 -3.64 -6.58 -1.64
CA GLU A 20 -4.91 -5.89 -1.40
C GLU A 20 -4.76 -4.74 -0.40
N GLU A 21 -4.05 -4.96 0.71
CA GLU A 21 -3.75 -3.92 1.68
C GLU A 21 -2.87 -2.82 1.09
N PHE A 22 -1.88 -3.20 0.27
CA PHE A 22 -1.05 -2.25 -0.47
C PHE A 22 -1.90 -1.41 -1.43
N LYS A 23 -2.73 -2.06 -2.25
CA LYS A 23 -3.62 -1.38 -3.21
C LYS A 23 -4.53 -0.39 -2.49
N ALA A 24 -5.13 -0.80 -1.37
CA ALA A 24 -6.03 0.05 -0.59
C ALA A 24 -5.31 1.25 0.06
N ALA A 25 -4.12 1.05 0.63
CA ALA A 25 -3.34 2.13 1.24
C ALA A 25 -2.81 3.10 0.19
N PHE A 26 -2.24 2.57 -0.90
CA PHE A 26 -1.66 3.37 -1.97
C PHE A 26 -2.73 4.14 -2.75
N SER A 27 -3.89 3.52 -3.03
CA SER A 27 -4.99 4.23 -3.68
C SER A 27 -5.53 5.36 -2.80
N CYS A 28 -5.66 5.13 -1.49
CA CYS A 28 -6.04 6.18 -0.55
C CYS A 28 -5.04 7.34 -0.60
N PHE A 29 -3.74 7.05 -0.53
CA PHE A 29 -2.71 8.08 -0.57
C PHE A 29 -2.75 8.89 -1.88
N VAL A 30 -2.87 8.22 -3.03
CA VAL A 30 -2.92 8.88 -4.34
C VAL A 30 -4.09 9.86 -4.43
N TYR A 31 -5.27 9.45 -3.96
CA TYR A 31 -6.50 10.25 -4.01
C TYR A 31 -6.72 11.18 -2.82
N SER A 32 -5.92 11.08 -1.76
CA SER A 32 -6.03 11.98 -0.60
C SER A 32 -5.84 13.43 -1.02
N GLU A 33 -6.80 14.26 -0.62
CA GLU A 33 -6.77 15.72 -0.70
C GLU A 33 -6.48 16.39 0.65
N ALA A 34 -6.28 15.61 1.71
CA ALA A 34 -5.96 16.13 3.04
C ALA A 34 -4.58 16.80 3.08
N GLU A 35 -4.38 17.72 4.03
CA GLU A 35 -3.09 18.36 4.31
C GLU A 35 -2.67 18.07 5.76
N PRO A 36 -1.62 17.27 5.99
CA PRO A 36 -0.71 16.67 5.00
C PRO A 36 -1.35 15.49 4.24
N LYS A 37 -0.91 15.30 2.99
CA LYS A 37 -1.43 14.24 2.10
C LYS A 37 -1.28 12.85 2.73
N GLY A 38 -2.38 12.11 2.79
CA GLY A 38 -2.45 10.74 3.30
C GLY A 38 -2.65 10.62 4.80
N ILE A 39 -2.87 11.73 5.53
CA ILE A 39 -3.14 11.69 6.97
C ILE A 39 -4.44 10.93 7.30
N ASP A 40 -5.40 10.93 6.39
CA ASP A 40 -6.65 10.17 6.42
C ASP A 40 -6.46 8.68 6.08
N CYS A 41 -5.31 8.30 5.52
CA CYS A 41 -5.01 6.94 5.09
C CYS A 41 -4.21 6.12 6.12
N VAL A 42 -3.87 6.71 7.27
CA VAL A 42 -2.97 6.10 8.28
C VAL A 42 -3.44 4.71 8.71
N GLU A 43 -4.74 4.49 8.88
CA GLU A 43 -5.27 3.17 9.25
C GLU A 43 -5.01 2.11 8.16
N ARG A 44 -5.14 2.47 6.89
CA ARG A 44 -4.87 1.56 5.77
C ARG A 44 -3.39 1.19 5.70
N PHE A 45 -2.50 2.15 5.94
CA PHE A 45 -1.07 1.89 6.06
C PHE A 45 -0.73 0.99 7.25
N ARG A 46 -1.43 1.14 8.38
CA ARG A 46 -1.27 0.24 9.54
C ARG A 46 -1.71 -1.19 9.21
N ASN A 47 -2.79 -1.36 8.45
CA ASN A 47 -3.27 -2.67 8.02
C ASN A 47 -2.26 -3.34 7.06
N MET A 48 -1.74 -2.59 6.09
CA MET A 48 -0.66 -3.05 5.21
C MET A 48 0.57 -3.48 6.01
N GLN A 49 1.02 -2.66 6.96
CA GLN A 49 2.16 -3.01 7.81
C GLN A 49 1.88 -4.24 8.70
N THR A 50 0.65 -4.40 9.16
CA THR A 50 0.21 -5.60 9.90
C THR A 50 0.27 -6.83 9.01
N CYS A 51 -0.10 -6.72 7.74
CA CYS A 51 0.04 -7.80 6.78
C CYS A 51 1.52 -8.15 6.54
N PHE A 52 2.39 -7.16 6.30
CA PHE A 52 3.83 -7.41 6.11
C PHE A 52 4.46 -8.16 7.28
N ARG A 53 4.08 -7.82 8.52
CA ARG A 53 4.56 -8.54 9.72
C ARG A 53 4.13 -10.01 9.79
N LYS A 54 3.03 -10.39 9.11
CA LYS A 54 2.58 -11.79 9.02
C LYS A 54 3.33 -12.59 7.96
N HIS A 55 4.00 -11.91 7.03
CA HIS A 55 4.75 -12.50 5.92
C HIS A 55 6.22 -12.03 5.94
N PRO A 56 6.96 -12.25 7.05
CA PRO A 56 8.35 -11.82 7.18
C PRO A 56 9.30 -12.51 6.21
N ASP A 57 8.91 -13.65 5.65
CA ASP A 57 9.62 -14.40 4.62
C ASP A 57 9.63 -13.69 3.25
N ILE A 58 8.68 -12.78 3.02
CA ILE A 58 8.53 -12.04 1.76
C ILE A 58 8.88 -10.56 1.94
N TYR A 59 8.51 -9.97 3.08
CA TYR A 59 8.64 -8.52 3.34
C TYR A 59 9.60 -8.17 4.48
N GLY A 60 10.44 -9.12 4.92
CA GLY A 60 11.35 -8.93 6.05
C GLY A 60 12.69 -8.29 5.72
N ASP A 61 13.02 -8.12 4.44
CA ASP A 61 14.27 -7.50 3.95
C ASP A 61 14.16 -5.98 3.75
#